data_AF-A0A3N0V5W0-F1
#
_entry.id   AF-A0A3N0V5W0-F1
#
_cell.length_a   1.000
_cell.length_b   1.000
_cell.length_c   1.000
_cell.angle_alpha   90.00
_cell.angle_beta   90.00
_cell.angle_gamma   90.00
#
_symmetry.space_group_name_H-M   'P 1'
#
loop_
_entity.id
_entity.type
_entity.pdbx_description
1 polymer ?
#
loop_
_entity_poly.entity_id
_entity_poly.type
_entity_poly.pdbx_seq_one_letter_code
_entity_poly.pdbx_strand_id
1 'polypeptide(L)'
;MRDYSKSPGGTWTDYLGRVWPVIKSRHRLKFKYPAHAALRAHVFHRDGYKCVHCKASGIDVPFDYSGADTLFTDSFVLSGFRDFLVVDHVLTLKAGGLNVIENFQTLCETCNKRKSRDDKAAIAAAGRSM
;
A
#
# COMPACT_ATOMS: atom_id res chain seq x y z
N MET A 1 5.27 18.36 4.80
CA MET A 1 6.34 17.35 4.59
C MET A 1 6.17 16.32 5.69
N ARG A 2 5.84 15.05 5.38
CA ARG A 2 5.71 14.02 6.43
C ARG A 2 7.13 13.67 6.90
N ASP A 3 7.45 13.99 8.14
CA ASP A 3 8.76 13.71 8.73
C ASP A 3 8.85 12.22 9.08
N TYR A 4 9.63 11.48 8.29
CA TYR A 4 9.86 10.04 8.45
C TYR A 4 11.07 9.75 9.37
N SER A 5 11.44 10.64 10.29
CA SER A 5 12.65 10.54 11.14
C SER A 5 12.71 9.35 12.12
N LYS A 6 11.70 8.45 12.16
CA LYS A 6 11.64 7.24 13.01
C LYS A 6 11.03 6.08 12.19
N SER A 7 11.53 4.83 12.08
CA SER A 7 12.64 4.06 12.68
C SER A 7 12.87 2.78 11.85
N PRO A 8 14.08 2.18 11.80
CA PRO A 8 14.29 0.82 11.28
C PRO A 8 14.18 -0.30 12.36
N GLY A 9 13.44 -0.07 13.45
CA GLY A 9 13.31 -1.03 14.56
C GLY A 9 12.10 -0.87 15.48
N GLY A 10 11.03 -0.22 15.01
CA GLY A 10 9.83 0.03 15.83
C GLY A 10 8.75 -1.04 15.71
N THR A 11 7.68 -0.84 16.47
CA THR A 11 6.40 -1.54 16.33
C THR A 11 5.33 -0.58 15.82
N TRP A 12 4.24 -1.13 15.30
CA TRP A 12 3.02 -0.41 14.94
C TRP A 12 1.82 -1.19 15.47
N THR A 13 0.69 -0.53 15.67
CA THR A 13 -0.53 -1.15 16.19
C THR A 13 -1.59 -1.19 15.10
N ASP A 14 -2.20 -2.35 14.88
CA ASP A 14 -3.27 -2.51 13.89
C ASP A 14 -4.62 -1.98 14.38
N TYR A 15 -5.65 -2.07 13.54
CA TYR A 15 -6.98 -1.54 13.84
C TYR A 15 -7.74 -2.39 14.87
N LEU A 16 -7.20 -3.56 15.21
CA LEU A 16 -7.71 -4.48 16.22
C LEU A 16 -6.92 -4.36 17.54
N GLY A 17 -6.01 -3.38 17.65
CA GLY A 17 -5.19 -3.15 18.84
C GLY A 17 -4.00 -4.10 18.98
N ARG A 18 -3.66 -4.89 17.95
CA ARG A 18 -2.53 -5.83 18.00
C ARG A 18 -1.24 -5.14 17.60
N VAL A 19 -0.15 -5.47 18.29
CA VAL A 19 1.16 -4.88 18.05
C VAL A 19 1.98 -5.75 17.10
N TRP A 20 2.51 -5.14 16.05
CA TRP A 20 3.30 -5.79 15.00
C TRP A 20 4.67 -5.13 14.84
N PRO A 21 5.72 -5.88 14.49
CA PRO A 21 7.00 -5.27 14.14
C PRO A 21 6.89 -4.53 12.81
N VAL A 22 7.61 -3.41 12.69
CA VAL A 22 7.82 -2.74 11.41
C VAL A 22 8.51 -3.68 10.43
N ILE A 23 7.97 -3.78 9.22
CA ILE A 23 8.47 -4.70 8.19
C ILE A 23 9.80 -4.17 7.64
N LYS A 24 10.86 -4.97 7.76
CA LYS A 24 12.21 -4.59 7.29
C LYS A 24 12.51 -4.95 5.83
N SER A 25 11.58 -5.65 5.16
CA SER A 25 11.78 -6.09 3.77
C SER A 25 11.95 -4.91 2.81
N ARG A 26 13.00 -4.95 2.00
CA ARG A 26 13.18 -4.07 0.82
C ARG A 26 12.56 -4.66 -0.45
N HIS A 27 12.02 -5.86 -0.36
CA HIS A 27 11.37 -6.58 -1.45
C HIS A 27 9.85 -6.53 -1.31
N ARG A 28 9.15 -6.95 -2.37
CA ARG A 28 7.69 -7.07 -2.41
C ARG A 28 7.17 -7.80 -1.17
N LEU A 29 6.14 -7.22 -0.55
CA LEU A 29 5.43 -7.84 0.55
C LEU A 29 4.81 -9.17 0.11
N LYS A 30 4.99 -10.19 0.93
CA LYS A 30 4.37 -11.52 0.76
C LYS A 30 3.28 -11.71 1.81
N PHE A 31 2.01 -11.75 1.41
CA PHE A 31 0.86 -11.82 2.33
C PHE A 31 0.65 -13.18 3.00
N LYS A 32 1.50 -14.17 2.70
CA LYS A 32 1.59 -15.40 3.51
C LYS A 32 2.25 -15.17 4.88
N TYR A 33 2.96 -14.06 5.07
CA TYR A 33 3.56 -13.71 6.35
C TYR A 33 2.55 -12.90 7.19
N PRO A 34 2.27 -13.28 8.44
CA PRO A 34 1.25 -12.63 9.26
C PRO A 34 1.39 -11.12 9.38
N ALA A 35 2.61 -10.61 9.60
CA ALA A 35 2.86 -9.17 9.71
C ALA A 35 2.55 -8.40 8.41
N HIS A 36 2.75 -9.03 7.25
CA HIS A 36 2.43 -8.41 5.95
C HIS A 36 0.93 -8.43 5.68
N ALA A 37 0.25 -9.53 6.00
CA ALA A 37 -1.20 -9.65 5.89
C ALA A 37 -1.89 -8.63 6.82
N ALA A 38 -1.47 -8.55 8.08
CA ALA A 38 -1.96 -7.58 9.04
C ALA A 38 -1.75 -6.14 8.56
N LEU A 39 -0.57 -5.81 7.99
CA LEU A 39 -0.34 -4.49 7.40
C LEU A 39 -1.36 -4.19 6.30
N ARG A 40 -1.62 -5.14 5.40
CA ARG A 40 -2.59 -4.96 4.32
C ARG A 40 -4.00 -4.80 4.85
N ALA A 41 -4.42 -5.64 5.80
CA ALA A 41 -5.72 -5.52 6.44
C ALA A 41 -5.90 -4.15 7.10
N HIS A 42 -4.89 -3.68 7.84
CA HIS A 42 -4.93 -2.39 8.51
C HIS A 42 -5.01 -1.23 7.51
N VAL A 43 -4.16 -1.21 6.48
CA VAL A 43 -4.15 -0.13 5.49
C VAL A 43 -5.47 -0.09 4.71
N PHE A 44 -6.02 -1.25 4.34
CA PHE A 44 -7.30 -1.32 3.65
C PHE A 44 -8.45 -0.85 4.55
N HIS A 45 -8.51 -1.32 5.80
CA HIS A 45 -9.51 -0.87 6.76
C HIS A 45 -9.44 0.65 7.00
N ARG A 46 -8.23 1.18 7.24
CA ARG A 46 -7.98 2.61 7.45
C ARG A 46 -8.46 3.46 6.26
N ASP A 47 -8.22 2.99 5.05
CA ASP A 47 -8.58 3.70 3.82
C ASP A 47 -10.02 3.38 3.35
N GLY A 48 -10.82 2.69 4.18
CA GLY A 48 -12.23 2.39 3.91
C GLY A 48 -12.44 1.41 2.77
N TYR A 49 -11.48 0.51 2.54
CA TYR A 49 -11.44 -0.44 1.43
C TYR A 49 -11.60 0.25 0.07
N LYS A 50 -11.06 1.45 -0.07
CA LYS A 50 -11.14 2.25 -1.30
C LYS A 50 -9.75 2.68 -1.75
N CYS A 51 -9.56 2.71 -3.07
CA CYS A 51 -8.40 3.36 -3.66
C CYS A 51 -8.39 4.84 -3.25
N VAL A 52 -7.30 5.31 -2.64
CA VAL A 52 -7.25 6.70 -2.14
C VAL A 52 -7.18 7.73 -3.28
N HIS A 53 -6.74 7.31 -4.47
CA HIS A 53 -6.67 8.15 -5.67
C HIS A 53 -8.00 8.24 -6.43
N CYS A 54 -8.56 7.11 -6.86
CA CYS A 54 -9.74 7.10 -7.75
C CYS A 54 -11.05 6.70 -7.06
N LYS A 55 -11.02 6.31 -5.78
CA LYS A 55 -12.18 5.87 -4.97
C LYS A 55 -12.83 4.56 -5.38
N ALA A 56 -12.27 3.82 -6.35
CA ALA A 56 -12.67 2.43 -6.63
C ALA A 56 -12.71 1.63 -5.32
N SER A 57 -13.85 0.96 -5.08
CA SER A 57 -14.18 0.34 -3.81
C SER A 57 -14.02 -1.16 -3.90
N GLY A 58 -13.47 -1.79 -2.87
CA GLY A 58 -13.47 -3.24 -2.72
C GLY A 58 -14.90 -3.78 -2.71
N ILE A 59 -15.15 -4.84 -3.47
CA ILE A 59 -16.41 -5.58 -3.47
C ILE A 59 -16.26 -6.85 -2.65
N ASP A 60 -17.37 -7.31 -2.07
CA ASP A 60 -17.46 -8.57 -1.33
C ASP A 60 -16.37 -8.72 -0.25
N VAL A 61 -16.05 -7.61 0.43
CA VAL A 61 -15.04 -7.57 1.48
C VAL A 61 -15.49 -8.44 2.66
N PRO A 62 -14.75 -9.50 3.03
CA PRO A 62 -15.11 -10.33 4.17
C PRO A 62 -15.13 -9.50 5.46
N PHE A 63 -16.08 -9.77 6.34
CA PHE A 63 -16.20 -9.10 7.65
C PHE A 63 -14.90 -9.20 8.47
N ASP A 64 -14.23 -10.34 8.40
CA ASP A 64 -12.98 -10.67 9.08
C ASP A 64 -11.75 -10.61 8.16
N TYR A 65 -11.77 -9.72 7.14
CA TYR A 65 -10.70 -9.63 6.14
C TYR A 65 -9.30 -9.56 6.76
N SER A 66 -8.53 -10.63 6.54
CA SER A 66 -7.23 -10.87 7.16
C SER A 66 -6.06 -10.21 6.43
N GLY A 67 -6.29 -9.66 5.24
CA GLY A 67 -5.26 -9.12 4.35
C GLY A 67 -4.57 -10.17 3.46
N ALA A 68 -4.91 -11.45 3.59
CA ALA A 68 -4.36 -12.52 2.76
C ALA A 68 -4.93 -12.49 1.34
N ASP A 69 -6.25 -12.34 1.22
CA ASP A 69 -6.97 -12.46 -0.05
C ASP A 69 -6.90 -11.20 -0.90
N THR A 70 -7.06 -11.37 -2.21
CA THR A 70 -7.21 -10.25 -3.15
C THR A 70 -8.61 -9.69 -3.06
N LEU A 71 -8.74 -8.38 -2.88
CA LEU A 71 -10.02 -7.69 -2.97
C LEU A 71 -10.16 -7.08 -4.36
N PHE A 72 -11.10 -7.61 -5.15
CA PHE A 72 -11.51 -6.99 -6.41
C PHE A 72 -12.30 -5.71 -6.12
N THR A 73 -12.39 -4.85 -7.11
CA THR A 73 -13.11 -3.58 -7.02
C THR A 73 -14.39 -3.56 -7.85
N ASP A 74 -15.20 -2.54 -7.61
CA ASP A 74 -16.33 -2.10 -8.44
C ASP A 74 -15.90 -1.57 -9.81
N SER A 75 -14.61 -1.30 -10.01
CA SER A 75 -14.04 -0.78 -11.26
C SER A 75 -13.44 -1.88 -12.14
N PHE A 76 -13.32 -1.58 -13.43
CA PHE A 76 -12.81 -2.50 -14.45
C PHE A 76 -11.60 -1.90 -15.16
N VAL A 77 -10.65 -2.76 -15.51
CA VAL A 77 -9.55 -2.41 -16.42
C VAL A 77 -10.04 -2.47 -17.88
N LEU A 78 -9.28 -1.87 -18.80
CA LEU A 78 -9.65 -1.79 -20.23
C LEU A 78 -9.91 -3.15 -20.89
N SER A 79 -9.27 -4.22 -20.39
CA SER A 79 -9.48 -5.58 -20.87
C SER A 79 -10.79 -6.22 -20.39
N GLY A 80 -11.62 -5.50 -19.62
CA GLY A 80 -12.91 -5.97 -19.12
C GLY A 80 -12.84 -6.78 -17.82
N PHE A 81 -11.63 -7.04 -17.28
CA PHE A 81 -11.48 -7.67 -15.97
C PHE A 81 -11.69 -6.65 -14.84
N ARG A 82 -12.10 -7.12 -13.66
CA ARG A 82 -12.16 -6.27 -12.47
C ARG A 82 -10.75 -5.82 -12.06
N ASP A 83 -10.62 -4.55 -11.73
CA ASP A 83 -9.44 -4.04 -11.04
C ASP A 83 -9.45 -4.57 -9.58
N PHE A 84 -8.33 -4.50 -8.88
CA PHE A 84 -8.18 -5.01 -7.51
C PHE A 84 -7.34 -4.07 -6.65
N LEU A 85 -7.57 -4.12 -5.33
CA LEU A 85 -6.85 -3.31 -4.36
C LEU A 85 -5.47 -3.91 -4.04
N VAL A 86 -4.49 -3.02 -3.98
CA VAL A 86 -3.11 -3.26 -3.57
C VAL A 86 -2.70 -2.26 -2.50
N VAL A 87 -1.71 -2.64 -1.70
CA VAL A 87 -1.00 -1.72 -0.82
C VAL A 87 0.27 -1.28 -1.52
N ASP A 88 0.51 0.03 -1.54
CA ASP A 88 1.76 0.62 -2.02
C ASP A 88 2.24 1.70 -1.05
N HIS A 89 3.50 2.11 -1.20
CA HIS A 89 4.03 3.23 -0.45
C HIS A 89 3.48 4.58 -0.98
N VAL A 90 3.32 5.58 -0.11
CA VAL A 90 3.05 6.98 -0.49
C VAL A 90 4.30 7.56 -1.12
N LEU A 91 5.42 7.54 -0.41
CA LEU A 91 6.76 7.84 -0.93
C LEU A 91 7.51 6.53 -1.13
N THR A 92 7.98 6.26 -2.35
CA THR A 92 8.70 5.01 -2.65
C THR A 92 9.99 4.89 -1.84
N LEU A 93 10.42 3.66 -1.53
CA LEU A 93 11.71 3.40 -0.87
C LEU A 93 12.89 4.02 -1.64
N LYS A 94 12.83 4.05 -2.98
CA LYS A 94 13.89 4.66 -3.82
C LYS A 94 13.97 6.18 -3.67
N ALA A 95 12.85 6.82 -3.36
CA ALA A 95 12.77 8.25 -3.11
C ALA A 95 12.92 8.60 -1.62
N GLY A 96 13.44 7.67 -0.79
CA GLY A 96 13.67 7.87 0.64
C GLY A 96 12.49 7.53 1.55
N GLY A 97 11.42 6.90 1.02
CA GLY A 97 10.32 6.41 1.84
C GLY A 97 10.73 5.28 2.79
N LEU A 98 9.96 5.10 3.87
CA LEU A 98 10.15 4.05 4.88
C LEU A 98 9.00 3.04 4.91
N ASN A 99 9.23 1.88 5.52
CA ASN A 99 8.19 0.86 5.76
C ASN A 99 7.36 1.14 7.03
N VAL A 100 7.00 2.39 7.28
CA VAL A 100 6.14 2.79 8.40
C VAL A 100 4.67 2.82 7.96
N ILE A 101 3.74 2.60 8.89
CA ILE A 101 2.32 2.39 8.55
C ILE A 101 1.70 3.62 7.85
N GLU A 102 2.18 4.82 8.19
CA GLU A 102 1.77 6.11 7.63
C GLU A 102 2.25 6.31 6.19
N ASN A 103 3.29 5.59 5.77
CA ASN A 103 3.81 5.63 4.41
C ASN A 103 3.19 4.55 3.52
N PHE A 104 2.23 3.75 4.00
CA PHE A 104 1.46 2.86 3.15
C PHE A 104 0.09 3.44 2.83
N GLN A 105 -0.46 3.10 1.66
CA GLN A 105 -1.77 3.51 1.18
C GLN A 105 -2.42 2.41 0.32
N THR A 106 -3.75 2.45 0.25
CA THR A 106 -4.57 1.61 -0.61
C THR A 106 -4.71 2.22 -1.99
N LEU A 107 -4.33 1.49 -3.02
CA LEU A 107 -4.53 1.85 -4.43
C LEU A 107 -5.26 0.71 -5.15
N CYS A 108 -6.00 1.01 -6.21
CA CYS A 108 -6.30 -0.01 -7.22
C CYS A 108 -5.05 -0.27 -8.08
N GLU A 109 -5.00 -1.39 -8.79
CA GLU A 109 -3.85 -1.77 -9.62
C GLU A 109 -3.59 -0.72 -10.72
N THR A 110 -4.65 -0.15 -11.31
CA THR A 110 -4.55 0.91 -12.31
C THR A 110 -3.85 2.17 -11.75
N CYS A 111 -4.27 2.65 -10.58
CA CYS A 111 -3.65 3.81 -9.94
C CYS A 111 -2.23 3.51 -9.49
N ASN A 112 -1.96 2.32 -8.98
CA ASN A 112 -0.62 1.88 -8.59
C ASN A 112 0.35 1.86 -9.79
N LYS A 113 -0.09 1.33 -10.94
CA LYS A 113 0.71 1.36 -12.18
C LYS A 113 1.01 2.79 -12.65
N ARG A 114 0.03 3.69 -12.57
CA ARG A 114 0.19 5.11 -12.92
C ARG A 114 1.22 5.77 -12.01
N LYS A 115 1.03 5.66 -10.69
CA LYS A 115 1.98 6.16 -9.69
C LYS A 115 3.39 5.63 -9.94
N SER A 116 3.56 4.33 -10.22
CA SER A 116 4.88 3.77 -10.51
C SER A 116 5.57 4.40 -11.73
N ARG A 117 4.81 4.80 -12.76
CA ARG A 117 5.36 5.53 -13.91
C ARG A 117 5.76 6.94 -13.52
N ASP A 118 4.89 7.63 -12.78
CA ASP A 118 5.12 9.01 -12.33
C ASP A 118 6.34 9.09 -11.40
N ASP A 119 6.46 8.15 -10.44
CA ASP A 119 7.60 8.02 -9.53
C ASP A 119 8.91 7.81 -10.29
N LYS A 120 8.90 6.93 -11.32
CA LYS A 120 10.08 6.69 -12.16
C LYS A 120 10.47 7.93 -12.96
N ALA A 121 9.49 8.65 -13.51
CA ALA A 121 9.72 9.88 -14.25
C ALA A 121 10.32 10.97 -13.34
N ALA A 122 9.77 11.14 -12.12
CA ALA A 122 10.26 12.08 -11.13
C ALA A 122 11.71 11.78 -10.68
N ILE A 123 12.02 10.50 -10.39
CA ILE A 123 13.38 10.07 -10.04
C ILE A 123 14.35 10.35 -11.21
N ALA A 124 13.96 10.04 -12.44
CA ALA A 124 14.78 10.29 -13.62
C ALA A 124 15.01 11.79 -13.89
N ALA A 125 14.02 12.65 -13.61
CA ALA A 125 14.17 14.10 -13.71
C ALA A 125 15.13 14.63 -12.63
N ALA A 126 14.98 14.19 -11.37
CA ALA A 126 15.86 14.61 -10.28
C ALA A 126 17.32 14.17 -10.48
N GLY A 127 17.55 12.98 -11.05
CA GLY A 127 18.90 12.49 -11.35
C GLY A 127 19.59 13.15 -12.55
N ARG A 128 18.86 13.92 -13.38
CA ARG A 128 19.44 14.74 -14.47
C ARG A 128 19.80 16.16 -14.04
N SER A 129 19.40 16.56 -12.83
CA SER A 129 19.66 17.87 -12.25
C SER A 129 20.85 17.88 -11.29
N MET A 130 21.57 16.76 -11.20
CA MET A 130 22.89 16.60 -10.58
C MET A 130 23.94 16.42 -11.68
#